data_AF-A0A842QU13-F1
#
_entry.id   AF-A0A842QU13-F1
#
_cell.length_a   1.000
_cell.length_b   1.000
_cell.length_c   1.000
_cell.angle_alpha   90.00
_cell.angle_beta   90.00
_cell.angle_gamma   90.00
#
_symmetry.space_group_name_H-M   'P 1'
#
loop_
_entity.id
_entity.type
_entity.pdbx_description
1 polymer ?
#
loop_
_entity_poly.entity_id
_entity_poly.type
_entity_poly.pdbx_seq_one_letter_code
_entity_poly.pdbx_strand_id
1 'polypeptide(L)'
;MLLGLASGIGSTIGEFSAYMIGRGGRRVIDERYGDKLETAKRLIQNYGMTIIFVFAVLPLPDDLILIPLGILRYNLKKAMLAMFLGKTLMCITVAYAGRFSFTIVKDIFVSSGWIGGFISTILLMIIIYALLKVDWTKFIENELE
;
A
#
# COMPACT_ATOMS: atom_id res chain seq x y z
N MET A 1 17.27 16.40 -6.39
CA MET A 1 18.32 15.38 -6.18
C MET A 1 18.54 15.08 -4.69
N LEU A 2 18.76 16.09 -3.84
CA LEU A 2 18.85 15.93 -2.38
C LEU A 2 17.57 15.35 -1.72
N LEU A 3 16.38 15.77 -2.18
CA LEU A 3 15.10 15.20 -1.72
C LEU A 3 14.95 13.70 -2.04
N GLY A 4 15.49 13.24 -3.18
CA GLY A 4 15.44 11.82 -3.56
C GLY A 4 16.39 10.96 -2.73
N LEU A 5 17.58 11.48 -2.39
CA LEU A 5 18.51 10.83 -1.46
C LEU A 5 17.98 10.82 -0.03
N ALA A 6 17.42 11.94 0.45
CA ALA A 6 16.83 12.03 1.77
C ALA A 6 15.57 11.16 1.91
N SER A 7 14.72 11.13 0.87
CA SER A 7 13.54 10.26 0.82
C SER A 7 13.93 8.78 0.70
N GLY A 8 14.97 8.45 -0.08
CA GLY A 8 15.52 7.10 -0.15
C GLY A 8 16.06 6.63 1.19
N ILE A 9 16.84 7.46 1.90
CA ILE A 9 17.39 7.13 3.23
C ILE A 9 16.27 7.07 4.27
N GLY A 10 15.31 7.99 4.24
CA GLY A 10 14.15 8.00 5.14
C GLY A 10 13.24 6.78 4.95
N SER A 11 12.94 6.41 3.70
CA SER A 11 12.19 5.19 3.37
C SER A 11 12.96 3.95 3.80
N THR A 12 14.28 3.90 3.55
CA THR A 12 15.13 2.79 3.99
C THR A 12 15.08 2.64 5.51
N ILE A 13 15.18 3.73 6.28
CA ILE A 13 15.15 3.67 7.75
C ILE A 13 13.75 3.27 8.27
N GLY A 14 12.68 3.81 7.67
CA GLY A 14 11.30 3.47 8.02
C GLY A 14 10.99 1.99 7.76
N GLU A 15 11.30 1.51 6.55
CA GLU A 15 11.10 0.12 6.15
C GLU A 15 12.04 -0.84 6.90
N PHE A 16 13.25 -0.40 7.24
CA PHE A 16 14.19 -1.21 8.01
C PHE A 16 13.71 -1.45 9.44
N SER A 17 13.07 -0.45 10.08
CA SER A 17 12.48 -0.61 11.42
C SER A 17 11.41 -1.70 11.45
N ALA A 18 10.45 -1.65 10.52
CA ALA A 18 9.39 -2.65 10.41
C ALA A 18 9.94 -4.03 10.02
N TYR A 19 10.92 -4.10 9.10
CA TYR A 19 11.59 -5.34 8.74
C TYR A 19 12.38 -5.95 9.91
N MET A 20 13.03 -5.12 10.74
CA MET A 20 13.74 -5.57 11.94
C MET A 20 12.80 -6.15 12.98
N ILE A 21 11.61 -5.55 13.18
CA ILE A 21 10.58 -6.09 14.07
C ILE A 21 10.15 -7.48 13.58
N GLY A 22 9.85 -7.64 12.29
CA GLY A 22 9.52 -8.95 11.70
C GLY A 22 10.66 -9.97 11.83
N ARG A 23 11.90 -9.54 11.56
CA ARG A 23 13.09 -10.41 11.68
C ARG A 23 13.39 -10.81 13.12
N GLY A 24 13.15 -9.91 14.08
CA GLY A 24 13.27 -10.17 15.51
C GLY A 24 12.20 -11.14 16.00
N GLY A 25 10.95 -10.93 15.56
CA GLY A 25 9.82 -11.81 15.83
C GLY A 25 10.00 -13.24 15.32
N ARG A 26 10.79 -13.45 14.24
CA ARG A 26 11.10 -14.80 13.77
C ARG A 26 11.69 -15.68 14.88
N ARG A 27 12.62 -15.20 15.71
CA ARG A 27 13.23 -16.06 16.76
C ARG A 27 12.20 -16.69 17.70
N VAL A 28 11.08 -15.98 17.94
CA VAL A 28 9.99 -16.46 18.79
C VAL A 28 9.11 -17.50 18.07
N ILE A 29 8.97 -17.37 16.74
CA ILE A 29 8.10 -18.22 15.92
C ILE A 29 8.87 -19.44 15.36
N ASP A 30 10.20 -19.33 15.21
CA ASP A 30 11.09 -20.35 14.64
C ASP A 30 11.02 -21.67 15.43
N GLU A 31 10.95 -21.59 16.77
CA GLU A 31 10.84 -22.78 17.64
C GLU A 31 9.59 -23.62 17.37
N ARG A 32 8.50 -23.01 16.91
CA ARG A 32 7.21 -23.68 16.71
C ARG A 32 6.89 -23.95 15.24
N TYR A 33 7.41 -23.13 14.31
CA TYR A 33 7.05 -23.17 12.88
C TYR A 33 8.24 -23.02 11.91
N GLY A 34 9.49 -23.22 12.36
CA GLY A 34 10.71 -23.03 11.57
C GLY A 34 10.69 -23.71 10.19
N ASP A 35 10.30 -24.98 10.11
CA ASP A 35 10.27 -25.74 8.85
C ASP A 35 9.25 -25.18 7.83
N LYS A 36 8.09 -24.72 8.34
CA LYS A 36 7.07 -24.07 7.50
C LYS A 36 7.56 -22.72 6.99
N LEU A 37 8.24 -21.96 7.84
CA LEU A 37 8.84 -20.67 7.46
C LEU A 37 9.96 -20.83 6.43
N GLU A 38 10.78 -21.89 6.53
CA GLU A 38 11.84 -22.18 5.55
C GLU A 38 11.25 -22.56 4.18
N THR A 39 10.16 -23.33 4.19
CA THR A 39 9.41 -23.70 2.97
C THR A 39 8.76 -22.49 2.31
N ALA A 40 8.06 -21.65 3.10
CA ALA A 40 7.44 -20.42 2.62
C ALA A 40 8.49 -19.43 2.08
N LYS A 41 9.65 -19.33 2.74
CA LYS A 41 10.77 -18.50 2.29
C LYS A 41 11.30 -18.95 0.93
N ARG A 42 11.42 -20.25 0.66
CA ARG A 42 11.85 -20.76 -0.65
C ARG A 42 10.85 -20.43 -1.75
N LEU A 43 9.55 -20.55 -1.46
CA LEU A 43 8.49 -20.20 -2.40
C LEU A 43 8.50 -18.69 -2.71
N ILE A 44 8.56 -17.87 -1.66
CA ILE A 44 8.57 -16.40 -1.78
C ILE A 44 9.91 -15.88 -2.33
N GLN A 45 11.02 -16.62 -2.22
CA GLN A 45 12.29 -16.19 -2.82
C GLN A 45 12.19 -15.94 -4.33
N ASN A 46 11.37 -16.73 -5.03
CA ASN A 46 11.17 -16.63 -6.47
C ASN A 46 10.02 -15.68 -6.84
N TYR A 47 8.90 -15.72 -6.12
CA TYR A 47 7.70 -14.93 -6.46
C TYR A 47 7.54 -13.62 -5.67
N GLY A 48 8.29 -13.45 -4.58
CA GLY A 48 8.15 -12.34 -3.64
C GLY A 48 8.34 -10.98 -4.30
N MET A 49 9.26 -10.85 -5.25
CA MET A 49 9.47 -9.58 -5.97
C MET A 49 8.22 -9.18 -6.77
N THR A 50 7.62 -10.13 -7.48
CA THR A 50 6.39 -9.90 -8.25
C THR A 50 5.20 -9.60 -7.34
N ILE A 51 5.06 -10.35 -6.24
CA ILE A 51 3.99 -10.13 -5.26
C ILE A 51 4.09 -8.73 -4.67
N ILE A 52 5.28 -8.31 -4.21
CA ILE A 52 5.52 -6.97 -3.66
C ILE A 52 5.24 -5.89 -4.70
N PHE A 53 5.66 -6.11 -5.94
CA PHE A 53 5.40 -5.17 -7.03
C PHE A 53 3.90 -5.00 -7.28
N VAL A 54 3.15 -6.10 -7.44
CA VAL A 54 1.70 -6.06 -7.67
C VAL A 54 0.98 -5.39 -6.51
N PHE A 55 1.33 -5.75 -5.28
CA PHE A 55 0.76 -5.14 -4.09
C PHE A 55 1.10 -3.66 -3.92
N ALA A 56 2.25 -3.19 -4.41
CA ALA A 56 2.62 -1.78 -4.37
C ALA A 56 1.97 -0.97 -5.51
N VAL A 57 1.53 -1.64 -6.58
CA VAL A 57 0.71 -1.04 -7.65
C VAL A 57 -0.74 -0.92 -7.20
N LEU A 58 -1.25 -1.92 -6.48
CA LEU A 58 -2.51 -1.78 -5.75
C LEU A 58 -2.28 -0.81 -4.57
N PRO A 59 -3.19 0.11 -4.27
CA PRO A 59 -3.07 1.04 -3.15
C PRO A 59 -3.26 0.35 -1.79
N LEU A 60 -2.46 -0.68 -1.50
CA LEU A 60 -2.57 -1.51 -0.30
C LEU A 60 -1.56 -1.09 0.78
N PRO A 61 -1.82 -1.39 2.07
CA PRO A 61 -0.93 -1.04 3.16
C PRO A 61 0.39 -1.83 3.05
N ASP A 62 1.50 -1.11 2.89
CA ASP A 62 2.84 -1.70 2.72
C ASP A 62 3.30 -2.56 3.91
N ASP A 63 2.84 -2.20 5.12
CA ASP A 63 3.19 -2.85 6.37
C ASP A 63 2.74 -4.32 6.43
N LEU A 64 1.62 -4.66 5.78
CA LEU A 64 1.08 -6.02 5.76
C LEU A 64 2.01 -7.02 5.06
N ILE A 65 2.87 -6.53 4.17
CA ILE A 65 3.76 -7.36 3.37
C ILE A 65 5.17 -7.35 3.97
N LEU A 66 5.58 -6.20 4.49
CA LEU A 66 6.93 -5.98 4.99
C LEU A 66 7.23 -6.81 6.25
N ILE A 67 6.25 -6.93 7.15
CA ILE A 67 6.36 -7.72 8.38
C ILE A 67 6.57 -9.22 8.09
N PRO A 68 5.70 -9.92 7.33
CA PRO A 68 5.91 -11.31 6.98
C PRO A 68 7.16 -11.53 6.13
N LEU A 69 7.52 -10.59 5.24
CA LEU A 69 8.81 -10.65 4.55
C LEU A 69 10.02 -10.59 5.49
N GLY A 70 9.93 -9.76 6.53
CA GLY A 70 10.93 -9.65 7.60
C GLY A 70 11.10 -10.95 8.37
N ILE A 71 9.98 -11.59 8.71
CA ILE A 71 9.97 -12.93 9.31
C ILE A 71 10.64 -13.92 8.34
N LEU A 72 10.29 -13.92 7.06
CA LEU A 72 10.87 -14.84 6.08
C LEU A 72 12.35 -14.54 5.73
N ARG A 73 12.92 -13.45 6.24
CA ARG A 73 14.27 -12.95 5.91
C ARG A 73 14.47 -12.78 4.40
N TYR A 74 13.45 -12.26 3.71
CA TYR A 74 13.55 -11.97 2.30
C TYR A 74 14.58 -10.86 2.02
N ASN A 75 15.14 -10.82 0.81
CA ASN A 75 16.18 -9.85 0.48
C ASN A 75 15.61 -8.42 0.44
N LEU A 76 15.92 -7.62 1.46
CA LEU A 76 15.53 -6.22 1.62
C LEU A 76 15.71 -5.41 0.32
N LYS A 77 16.85 -5.55 -0.35
CA LYS A 77 17.14 -4.81 -1.59
C LYS A 77 16.14 -5.12 -2.70
N LYS A 78 15.73 -6.39 -2.82
CA LYS A 78 14.76 -6.83 -3.82
C LYS A 78 13.35 -6.33 -3.48
N ALA A 79 12.98 -6.39 -2.21
CA ALA A 79 11.69 -5.90 -1.73
C ALA A 79 11.54 -4.39 -1.94
N MET A 80 12.54 -3.61 -1.53
CA MET A 80 12.54 -2.16 -1.68
C MET A 80 12.51 -1.73 -3.14
N LEU A 81 13.27 -2.39 -4.01
CA LEU A 81 13.26 -2.07 -5.44
C LEU A 81 11.88 -2.33 -6.07
N ALA A 82 11.24 -3.45 -5.71
CA ALA A 82 9.89 -3.78 -6.17
C ALA A 82 8.84 -2.79 -5.65
N MET A 83 8.90 -2.42 -4.36
CA MET A 83 8.01 -1.44 -3.75
C MET A 83 8.18 -0.05 -4.36
N PHE A 84 9.42 0.38 -4.55
CA PHE A 84 9.73 1.67 -5.17
C PHE A 84 9.17 1.75 -6.59
N LEU A 85 9.38 0.70 -7.40
CA LEU A 85 8.85 0.64 -8.76
C LEU A 85 7.33 0.59 -8.78
N GLY A 86 6.71 -0.23 -7.92
CA GLY A 86 5.25 -0.36 -7.84
C GLY A 86 4.59 0.95 -7.41
N LYS A 87 5.08 1.60 -6.35
CA LYS A 87 4.59 2.92 -5.90
C LYS A 87 4.81 4.02 -6.93
N THR A 88 5.95 4.01 -7.63
CA THR A 88 6.19 4.98 -8.70
C THR A 88 5.17 4.80 -9.82
N LEU A 89 4.90 3.55 -10.23
CA LEU A 89 3.90 3.24 -11.25
C LEU A 89 2.49 3.64 -10.79
N MET A 90 2.14 3.36 -9.54
CA MET A 90 0.87 3.75 -8.94
C MET A 90 0.72 5.28 -8.95
N CYS A 91 1.72 6.03 -8.48
CA CYS A 91 1.71 7.49 -8.48
C CYS A 91 1.62 8.06 -9.90
N ILE A 92 2.32 7.47 -10.88
CA ILE A 92 2.21 7.89 -12.29
C ILE A 92 0.81 7.63 -12.82
N THR A 93 0.23 6.46 -12.55
CA THR A 93 -1.12 6.08 -12.98
C THR A 93 -2.15 7.04 -12.39
N VAL A 94 -2.07 7.30 -11.08
CA VAL A 94 -2.94 8.25 -10.39
C VAL A 94 -2.74 9.67 -10.92
N ALA A 95 -1.51 10.10 -11.19
CA ALA A 95 -1.24 11.42 -11.74
C ALA A 95 -1.75 11.59 -13.18
N TYR A 96 -1.66 10.55 -14.02
CA TYR A 96 -2.21 10.56 -15.37
C TYR A 96 -3.74 10.53 -15.36
N ALA A 97 -4.35 9.68 -14.53
CA ALA A 97 -5.80 9.66 -14.31
C ALA A 97 -6.28 11.02 -13.76
N GLY A 98 -5.51 11.60 -12.86
CA GLY A 98 -5.66 12.95 -12.35
C GLY A 98 -5.61 13.98 -13.46
N ARG A 99 -4.62 13.97 -14.35
CA ARG A 99 -4.49 14.95 -15.44
C ARG A 99 -5.66 14.91 -16.43
N PHE A 100 -6.15 13.72 -16.77
CA PHE A 100 -7.35 13.57 -17.61
C PHE A 100 -8.62 14.05 -16.90
N SER A 101 -8.74 13.76 -15.59
CA SER A 101 -9.89 14.18 -14.78
C SER A 101 -9.82 15.66 -14.41
N PHE A 102 -8.63 16.24 -14.27
CA PHE A 102 -8.41 17.59 -13.76
C PHE A 102 -8.93 18.64 -14.73
N THR A 103 -8.89 18.41 -16.04
CA THR A 103 -9.48 19.32 -17.02
C THR A 103 -11.00 19.33 -16.91
N ILE A 104 -11.63 18.15 -16.79
CA ILE A 104 -13.09 18.01 -16.62
C ILE A 104 -13.53 18.59 -15.27
N VAL A 105 -12.80 18.27 -14.19
CA VAL A 105 -13.08 18.76 -12.85
C VAL A 105 -12.85 20.27 -12.76
N LYS A 106 -11.78 20.83 -13.36
CA LYS A 106 -11.56 22.28 -13.38
C LYS A 106 -12.62 23.01 -14.21
N ASP A 107 -12.99 22.53 -15.39
CA ASP A 107 -14.02 23.19 -16.18
C ASP A 107 -15.37 23.18 -15.47
N ILE A 108 -15.73 22.07 -14.82
CA ILE A 108 -16.93 22.00 -13.98
C ILE A 108 -16.81 22.92 -12.75
N PHE A 109 -15.68 22.94 -12.04
CA PHE A 109 -15.52 23.76 -10.82
C PHE A 109 -15.40 25.26 -11.12
N VAL A 110 -14.68 25.65 -12.17
CA VAL A 110 -14.47 27.06 -12.56
C VAL A 110 -15.72 27.62 -13.25
N SER A 111 -16.45 26.82 -14.04
CA SER A 111 -17.74 27.24 -14.62
C SER A 111 -18.88 27.30 -13.61
N SER A 112 -18.78 26.64 -12.45
CA SER A 112 -19.89 26.55 -11.47
C SER A 112 -19.85 27.59 -10.34
N GLY A 113 -18.76 28.35 -10.18
CA GLY A 113 -18.64 29.32 -9.09
C GLY A 113 -18.90 28.71 -7.69
N TRP A 114 -19.53 29.48 -6.79
CA TRP A 114 -19.79 29.06 -5.40
C TRP A 114 -20.67 27.79 -5.32
N ILE A 115 -21.47 27.52 -6.35
CA ILE A 115 -22.38 26.37 -6.43
C ILE A 115 -21.61 25.05 -6.50
N GLY A 116 -20.47 25.02 -7.20
CA GLY A 116 -19.61 23.83 -7.27
C GLY A 116 -19.04 23.44 -5.90
N GLY A 117 -18.68 24.45 -5.10
CA GLY A 117 -18.19 24.25 -3.73
C GLY A 117 -19.25 23.62 -2.82
N PHE A 118 -20.49 24.12 -2.85
CA PHE A 118 -21.60 23.55 -2.09
C PHE A 118 -21.95 22.13 -2.52
N ILE A 119 -22.02 21.86 -3.83
CA ILE A 119 -22.30 20.51 -4.35
C ILE A 119 -21.22 19.51 -3.91
N SER A 120 -19.94 19.89 -3.99
CA SER A 120 -18.85 19.00 -3.56
C SER A 120 -18.91 18.69 -2.06
N THR A 121 -19.29 19.67 -1.24
CA THR A 121 -19.41 19.51 0.22
C THR A 121 -20.59 18.60 0.58
N ILE A 122 -21.72 18.77 -0.10
CA ILE A 122 -22.91 17.92 0.07
C ILE A 122 -22.62 16.49 -0.38
N LEU A 123 -21.94 16.32 -1.52
CA LEU A 123 -21.53 15.00 -2.02
C LEU A 123 -20.62 14.28 -1.01
N LEU A 124 -19.67 15.01 -0.42
CA LEU A 124 -18.75 14.47 0.59
C LEU A 124 -19.51 14.03 1.85
N MET A 125 -20.47 14.83 2.30
CA MET A 125 -21.37 14.44 3.40
C MET A 125 -22.18 13.18 3.09
N ILE A 126 -22.69 13.03 1.87
CA ILE A 126 -23.44 11.84 1.44
C ILE A 126 -22.53 10.60 1.42
N ILE A 127 -21.31 10.73 0.89
CA ILE A 127 -20.33 9.63 0.87
C ILE A 127 -19.99 9.19 2.29
N ILE A 128 -19.74 10.13 3.20
CA ILE A 128 -19.46 9.81 4.61
C ILE A 128 -20.66 9.12 5.25
N TYR A 129 -21.88 9.61 5.03
CA TYR A 129 -23.09 8.98 5.55
C TYR A 129 -23.26 7.55 5.01
N ALA A 130 -23.01 7.33 3.72
CA ALA A 130 -23.05 6.00 3.12
C ALA A 130 -21.99 5.07 3.73
N LEU A 131 -20.75 5.53 3.89
CA LEU A 131 -19.67 4.75 4.51
C LEU A 131 -20.00 4.32 5.95
N LEU A 132 -20.68 5.19 6.71
CA LEU A 132 -21.09 4.90 8.09
C LEU A 132 -22.31 3.98 8.17
N LYS A 133 -23.21 4.02 7.17
CA LYS A 133 -24.42 3.19 7.15
C LYS A 133 -24.19 1.81 6.51
N VAL A 134 -23.16 1.67 5.69
CA VAL A 134 -22.74 0.38 5.14
C VAL A 134 -22.13 -0.43 6.30
N ASP A 135 -22.84 -1.48 6.71
CA ASP A 135 -22.34 -2.44 7.70
C ASP A 135 -21.21 -3.29 7.09
N TRP A 136 -19.98 -2.80 7.24
CA TRP A 136 -18.76 -3.50 6.82
C TRP A 136 -18.60 -4.88 7.48
N THR A 137 -19.25 -5.11 8.63
CA THR A 137 -19.33 -6.39 9.34
C THR A 137 -19.93 -7.51 8.49
N LYS A 138 -20.99 -7.24 7.73
CA LYS A 138 -21.60 -8.25 6.83
C LYS A 138 -20.71 -8.62 5.65
N PHE A 139 -19.82 -7.71 5.24
CA PHE A 139 -18.94 -7.94 4.10
C PHE A 139 -17.71 -8.76 4.47
N ILE A 140 -17.25 -8.67 5.72
CA ILE A 140 -16.09 -9.42 6.22
C ILE A 140 -16.46 -10.86 6.59
N GLU A 141 -17.67 -11.12 7.09
CA GLU A 141 -18.10 -12.49 7.43
C GLU A 141 -18.23 -13.40 6.20
N ASN A 142 -18.63 -12.88 5.04
CA ASN A 142 -18.78 -13.66 3.80
C ASN A 142 -17.44 -14.10 3.15
N GLU A 143 -16.31 -13.53 3.53
CA GLU A 143 -14.97 -13.93 3.05
C GLU A 143 -14.28 -14.93 3.99
N LEU A 144 -14.87 -15.20 5.17
CA LEU A 144 -14.34 -16.11 6.18
C LEU A 144 -15.11 -17.46 6.25
N GLU A 145 -16.16 -17.65 5.44
CA GLU A 145 -16.83 -18.94 5.17
C GLU A 145 -16.35 -19.59 3.87
#